data_AF-A0AAJ5FKL5-F1
#
_entry.id   AF-A0AAJ5FKL5-F1
#
_cell.length_a   1.000
_cell.length_b   1.000
_cell.length_c   1.000
_cell.angle_alpha   90.00
_cell.angle_beta   90.00
_cell.angle_gamma   90.00
#
_symmetry.space_group_name_H-M   'P 1'
#
loop_
_entity.id
_entity.type
_entity.pdbx_description
1 polymer ?
#
loop_
_entity_poly.entity_id
_entity_poly.type
_entity_poly.pdbx_seq_one_letter_code
_entity_poly.pdbx_strand_id
1 'polypeptide(L)'
;MLKTWLKAAIILALSVSSIFGLTSANAQSTYQISTVKDVTPTPYYVANYKKTLYAWDKTHTKRITVLNQLPGVSWYATQKVTIIHGHQTTTYLHIASEYGLDYGYVPAKDMRKGFDPTDDEKPAYHPTTSTTGSQIPVKRVSEKAFSKVIPSLTKNTYYQTTKKLTVKMPFSVYISGTINEPITLPVGTVVAGNRSRTEMTIASSYLSQNLLKAGYQQNLWTDNGESYTPNPMAFKAIPRPAYLPKNGSHGDLYLGGVNALRNQYNALSKQSIQLTTNGYVEVHQNNPQDRAIAYTAQPTTSVKIKRTQIKGHTRYLYLAKNLNGFKTTKVRYHGTTQYRLAFVNQQKTYSITFENDDDFVEPSYYGLMSFGGKTFYTPYGTIPNDN
;
A
#
# COMPACT_ATOMS: atom_id res chain seq x y z
N MET A 1 -54.59 -13.84 37.98
CA MET A 1 -54.16 -12.90 36.92
C MET A 1 -52.64 -12.85 36.89
N LEU A 2 -52.04 -13.52 35.90
CA LEU A 2 -50.60 -13.52 35.62
C LEU A 2 -50.19 -12.14 35.06
N LYS A 3 -49.19 -11.47 35.64
CA LYS A 3 -48.30 -10.58 34.88
C LYS A 3 -46.86 -10.75 35.33
N THR A 4 -46.13 -11.44 34.47
CA THR A 4 -44.72 -11.77 34.50
C THR A 4 -43.82 -10.54 34.33
N TRP A 5 -42.66 -10.66 34.95
CA TRP A 5 -41.50 -9.81 34.81
C TRP A 5 -40.87 -9.94 33.41
N LEU A 6 -40.27 -8.87 32.89
CA LEU A 6 -39.16 -9.00 31.96
C LEU A 6 -38.14 -7.87 32.21
N LYS A 7 -37.04 -8.23 32.87
CA LYS A 7 -35.81 -7.42 32.95
C LYS A 7 -35.08 -7.55 31.61
N ALA A 8 -34.85 -6.45 30.93
CA ALA A 8 -34.00 -6.41 29.74
C ALA A 8 -32.52 -6.57 30.18
N ALA A 9 -31.91 -7.70 29.81
CA ALA A 9 -30.48 -7.92 29.99
C ALA A 9 -29.73 -7.27 28.82
N ILE A 10 -28.98 -6.20 29.11
CA ILE A 10 -27.97 -5.66 28.21
C ILE A 10 -26.74 -6.57 28.32
N ILE A 11 -26.52 -7.43 27.33
CA ILE A 11 -25.30 -8.23 27.23
C ILE A 11 -24.20 -7.32 26.67
N LEU A 12 -23.38 -6.78 27.57
CA LEU A 12 -22.14 -6.09 27.23
C LEU A 12 -21.08 -7.17 26.95
N ALA A 13 -20.81 -7.48 25.68
CA ALA A 13 -19.72 -8.36 25.30
C ALA A 13 -18.38 -7.61 25.42
N LEU A 14 -17.78 -7.66 26.61
CA LEU A 14 -16.39 -7.25 26.85
C LEU A 14 -15.47 -8.42 26.47
N SER A 15 -14.87 -8.38 25.28
CA SER A 15 -13.73 -9.26 24.98
C SER A 15 -12.46 -8.63 25.55
N VAL A 16 -12.05 -9.12 26.71
CA VAL A 16 -10.72 -8.90 27.29
C VAL A 16 -9.73 -9.82 26.60
N SER A 17 -8.75 -9.26 25.90
CA SER A 17 -7.50 -9.95 25.57
C SER A 17 -6.35 -8.95 25.63
N SER A 18 -5.74 -8.89 26.80
CA SER A 18 -4.49 -8.20 27.08
C SER A 18 -3.31 -9.01 26.54
N ILE A 19 -2.67 -8.53 25.48
CA ILE A 19 -1.28 -8.84 25.14
C ILE A 19 -0.57 -7.52 24.86
N PHE A 20 0.47 -7.23 25.64
CA PHE A 20 1.34 -6.08 25.50
C PHE A 20 2.10 -6.14 24.17
N GLY A 21 1.58 -5.43 23.17
CA GLY A 21 2.36 -4.87 22.08
C GLY A 21 2.17 -3.36 22.12
N LEU A 22 3.23 -2.57 21.94
CA LEU A 22 3.11 -1.14 21.71
C LEU A 22 2.40 -0.93 20.36
N THR A 23 1.07 -1.06 20.36
CA THR A 23 0.20 -0.58 19.31
C THR A 23 0.10 0.92 19.48
N SER A 24 0.30 1.66 18.39
CA SER A 24 -0.16 3.03 18.29
C SER A 24 -1.58 3.08 18.83
N ALA A 25 -1.86 3.97 19.78
CA ALA A 25 -3.20 4.19 20.31
C ALA A 25 -4.13 4.55 19.14
N ASN A 26 -4.79 3.53 18.57
CA ASN A 26 -5.88 3.73 17.64
C ASN A 26 -7.00 4.31 18.49
N ALA A 27 -7.36 5.57 18.23
CA ALA A 27 -8.55 6.16 18.81
C ALA A 27 -9.70 5.17 18.60
N GLN A 28 -10.30 4.70 19.70
CA GLN A 28 -11.41 3.77 19.66
C GLN A 28 -12.52 4.40 18.82
N SER A 29 -13.02 3.68 17.81
CA SER A 29 -14.04 4.22 16.92
C SER A 29 -15.28 4.65 17.72
N THR A 30 -15.79 5.84 17.41
CA THR A 30 -17.06 6.35 17.92
C THR A 30 -18.27 5.70 17.22
N TYR A 31 -18.04 4.91 16.18
CA TYR A 31 -19.08 4.16 15.48
C TYR A 31 -19.30 2.80 16.15
N GLN A 32 -20.56 2.49 16.43
CA GLN A 32 -20.96 1.24 17.06
C GLN A 32 -22.05 0.56 16.25
N ILE A 33 -21.86 -0.73 15.95
CA ILE A 33 -22.90 -1.54 15.35
C ILE A 33 -23.85 -2.00 16.44
N SER A 34 -25.11 -1.58 16.36
CA SER A 34 -26.15 -1.97 17.31
C SER A 34 -26.90 -3.22 16.89
N THR A 35 -27.14 -3.38 15.58
CA THR A 35 -27.89 -4.51 15.03
C THR A 35 -27.26 -4.99 13.75
N VAL A 36 -27.13 -6.31 13.60
CA VAL A 36 -26.76 -6.98 12.35
C VAL A 36 -27.89 -7.92 11.97
N LYS A 37 -28.32 -7.87 10.70
CA LYS A 37 -29.31 -8.78 10.14
C LYS A 37 -28.78 -9.29 8.81
N ASP A 38 -28.52 -10.60 8.73
CA ASP A 38 -28.24 -11.26 7.46
C ASP A 38 -29.47 -11.17 6.56
N VAL A 39 -29.22 -11.02 5.26
CA VAL A 39 -30.27 -10.94 4.24
C VAL A 39 -29.92 -11.87 3.09
N THR A 40 -30.94 -12.34 2.37
CA THR A 40 -30.73 -12.99 1.08
C THR A 40 -29.93 -12.06 0.18
N PRO A 41 -28.75 -12.48 -0.33
CA PRO A 41 -27.92 -11.67 -1.19
C PRO A 41 -28.74 -11.06 -2.33
N THR A 42 -28.77 -9.75 -2.37
CA THR A 42 -29.59 -8.97 -3.32
C THR A 42 -28.69 -7.94 -3.99
N PRO A 43 -28.79 -7.73 -5.32
CA PRO A 43 -28.00 -6.74 -6.01
C PRO A 43 -28.45 -5.31 -5.64
N TYR A 44 -27.47 -4.42 -5.53
CA TYR A 44 -27.61 -2.99 -5.32
C TYR A 44 -26.55 -2.25 -6.14
N TYR A 45 -26.90 -1.07 -6.67
CA TYR A 45 -25.97 -0.17 -7.36
C TYR A 45 -26.01 1.22 -6.74
N VAL A 46 -25.04 2.07 -7.08
CA VAL A 46 -24.93 3.43 -6.52
C VAL A 46 -26.10 4.30 -6.98
N ALA A 47 -26.75 4.98 -6.04
CA ALA A 47 -27.93 5.79 -6.33
C ALA A 47 -27.65 7.09 -7.10
N ASN A 48 -26.43 7.63 -6.98
CA ASN A 48 -25.99 8.86 -7.61
C ASN A 48 -24.46 8.89 -7.82
N TYR A 49 -24.01 8.55 -9.03
CA TYR A 49 -22.59 8.55 -9.40
C TYR A 49 -21.92 9.94 -9.45
N LYS A 50 -22.68 11.03 -9.40
CA LYS A 50 -22.10 12.39 -9.34
C LYS A 50 -21.58 12.76 -7.95
N LYS A 51 -22.03 12.06 -6.91
CA LYS A 51 -21.61 12.28 -5.51
C LYS A 51 -20.49 11.31 -5.19
N THR A 52 -19.43 11.79 -4.55
CA THR A 52 -18.40 10.89 -4.01
C THR A 52 -18.96 10.09 -2.85
N LEU A 53 -18.96 8.76 -3.00
CA LEU A 53 -19.53 7.82 -2.04
C LEU A 53 -18.50 6.78 -1.66
N TYR A 54 -18.52 6.39 -0.40
CA TYR A 54 -17.57 5.44 0.15
C TYR A 54 -18.29 4.27 0.81
N ALA A 55 -17.73 3.08 0.62
CA ALA A 55 -17.91 1.99 1.56
C ALA A 55 -16.76 2.00 2.58
N TRP A 56 -17.09 1.70 3.83
CA TRP A 56 -16.19 1.81 4.97
C TRP A 56 -15.96 0.45 5.60
N ASP A 57 -14.90 0.33 6.39
CA ASP A 57 -14.71 -0.85 7.23
C ASP A 57 -15.75 -0.87 8.37
N LYS A 58 -15.84 -2.00 9.06
CA LYS A 58 -16.79 -2.19 10.17
C LYS A 58 -16.66 -1.13 11.28
N THR A 59 -15.46 -0.57 11.47
CA THR A 59 -15.19 0.44 12.50
C THR A 59 -15.25 1.87 11.98
N HIS A 60 -15.54 2.09 10.69
CA HIS A 60 -15.60 3.44 10.11
C HIS A 60 -14.30 4.26 10.27
N THR A 61 -13.16 3.57 10.34
CA THR A 61 -11.83 4.18 10.44
C THR A 61 -11.09 4.17 9.11
N LYS A 62 -11.50 3.30 8.17
CA LYS A 62 -10.86 3.11 6.86
C LYS A 62 -11.89 3.16 5.75
N ARG A 63 -11.59 3.94 4.71
CA ARG A 63 -12.31 3.88 3.43
C ARG A 63 -11.88 2.61 2.71
N ILE A 64 -12.85 1.80 2.31
CA ILE A 64 -12.62 0.52 1.65
C ILE A 64 -12.75 0.68 0.14
N THR A 65 -13.82 1.34 -0.31
CA THR A 65 -14.13 1.48 -1.75
C THR A 65 -14.64 2.90 -2.04
N VAL A 66 -14.23 3.49 -3.16
CA VAL A 66 -14.84 4.72 -3.73
C VAL A 66 -15.89 4.32 -4.76
N LEU A 67 -17.13 4.21 -4.33
CA LEU A 67 -18.20 3.53 -5.08
C LEU A 67 -18.55 4.22 -6.40
N ASN A 68 -18.53 5.55 -6.42
CA ASN A 68 -18.92 6.32 -7.60
C ASN A 68 -17.87 6.28 -8.73
N GLN A 69 -16.69 5.70 -8.49
CA GLN A 69 -15.65 5.47 -9.51
C GLN A 69 -15.78 4.11 -10.19
N LEU A 70 -16.79 3.33 -9.84
CA LEU A 70 -17.08 2.01 -10.40
C LEU A 70 -18.50 2.04 -11.02
N PRO A 71 -18.73 2.80 -12.10
CA PRO A 71 -20.02 2.82 -12.79
C PRO A 71 -20.33 1.48 -13.43
N GLY A 72 -21.61 1.12 -13.49
CA GLY A 72 -22.06 -0.16 -14.06
C GLY A 72 -21.76 -1.38 -13.20
N VAL A 73 -21.27 -1.19 -11.97
CA VAL A 73 -21.03 -2.29 -11.03
C VAL A 73 -22.22 -2.44 -10.08
N SER A 74 -22.73 -3.67 -10.00
CA SER A 74 -23.71 -4.07 -9.00
C SER A 74 -23.01 -4.85 -7.88
N TRP A 75 -23.33 -4.54 -6.62
CA TRP A 75 -22.85 -5.30 -5.46
C TRP A 75 -23.98 -6.05 -4.79
N TYR A 76 -23.66 -7.19 -4.19
CA TYR A 76 -24.58 -7.96 -3.39
C TYR A 76 -24.60 -7.45 -1.95
N ALA A 77 -25.75 -6.93 -1.51
CA ALA A 77 -25.99 -6.67 -0.10
C ALA A 77 -26.23 -8.01 0.63
N THR A 78 -25.34 -8.36 1.55
CA THR A 78 -25.39 -9.62 2.31
C THR A 78 -25.90 -9.42 3.74
N GLN A 79 -25.75 -8.20 4.28
CA GLN A 79 -26.26 -7.83 5.59
C GLN A 79 -26.87 -6.43 5.58
N LYS A 80 -27.87 -6.22 6.43
CA LYS A 80 -28.35 -4.90 6.85
C LYS A 80 -27.88 -4.65 8.27
N VAL A 81 -27.19 -3.54 8.47
CA VAL A 81 -26.56 -3.21 9.75
C VAL A 81 -27.03 -1.84 10.21
N THR A 82 -27.31 -1.70 11.51
CA THR A 82 -27.59 -0.41 12.12
C THR A 82 -26.33 0.07 12.81
N ILE A 83 -25.83 1.24 12.40
CA ILE A 83 -24.64 1.86 12.98
C ILE A 83 -25.04 3.15 13.70
N ILE A 84 -24.59 3.28 14.94
CA ILE A 84 -24.77 4.44 15.80
C ILE A 84 -23.48 5.25 15.81
N HIS A 85 -23.58 6.56 15.61
CA HIS A 85 -22.48 7.51 15.76
C HIS A 85 -22.98 8.78 16.45
N GLY A 86 -22.51 9.02 17.66
CA GLY A 86 -23.10 10.04 18.54
C GLY A 86 -24.58 9.75 18.79
N HIS A 87 -25.46 10.72 18.49
CA HIS A 87 -26.91 10.56 18.60
C HIS A 87 -27.59 10.09 17.30
N GLN A 88 -26.81 9.84 16.24
CA GLN A 88 -27.35 9.45 14.94
C GLN A 88 -27.33 7.94 14.77
N THR A 89 -28.44 7.40 14.26
CA THR A 89 -28.57 6.00 13.87
C THR A 89 -28.77 5.94 12.37
N THR A 90 -27.99 5.13 11.66
CA THR A 90 -28.09 4.97 10.20
C THR A 90 -28.06 3.50 9.82
N THR A 91 -28.91 3.12 8.86
CA THR A 91 -28.90 1.79 8.26
C THR A 91 -27.85 1.72 7.16
N TYR A 92 -26.97 0.72 7.24
CA TYR A 92 -25.94 0.38 6.29
C TYR A 92 -26.26 -0.97 5.62
N LEU A 93 -25.74 -1.14 4.41
CA LEU A 93 -25.63 -2.42 3.71
C LEU A 93 -24.17 -2.86 3.79
N HIS A 94 -23.93 -4.11 4.19
CA HIS A 94 -22.65 -4.77 3.93
C HIS A 94 -22.69 -5.30 2.50
N ILE A 95 -21.75 -4.85 1.67
CA ILE A 95 -21.72 -5.14 0.23
C ILE A 95 -20.55 -6.04 -0.12
N ALA A 96 -20.79 -6.98 -1.02
CA ALA A 96 -19.80 -7.91 -1.54
C ALA A 96 -19.91 -8.05 -3.06
N SER A 97 -18.86 -8.56 -3.71
CA SER A 97 -18.95 -9.01 -5.11
C SER A 97 -19.83 -10.25 -5.26
N GLU A 98 -20.14 -10.62 -6.49
CA GLU A 98 -20.76 -11.89 -6.89
C GLU A 98 -20.00 -13.11 -6.34
N TYR A 99 -18.68 -13.02 -6.20
CA TYR A 99 -17.83 -14.05 -5.59
C TYR A 99 -17.68 -13.93 -4.06
N GLY A 100 -18.40 -13.01 -3.42
CA GLY A 100 -18.37 -12.84 -1.96
C GLY A 100 -17.15 -12.08 -1.43
N LEU A 101 -16.38 -11.39 -2.27
CA LEU A 101 -15.32 -10.49 -1.80
C LEU A 101 -15.95 -9.31 -1.06
N ASP A 102 -15.47 -9.00 0.15
CA ASP A 102 -15.95 -7.89 0.97
C ASP A 102 -15.58 -6.53 0.34
N TYR A 103 -16.56 -5.63 0.16
CA TYR A 103 -16.36 -4.23 -0.31
C TYR A 103 -16.70 -3.18 0.76
N GLY A 104 -17.11 -3.60 1.96
CA GLY A 104 -17.35 -2.77 3.12
C GLY A 104 -18.83 -2.45 3.38
N TYR A 105 -19.05 -1.43 4.20
CA TYR A 105 -20.35 -0.96 4.67
C TYR A 105 -20.69 0.39 4.05
N VAL A 106 -21.85 0.50 3.40
CA VAL A 106 -22.35 1.73 2.76
C VAL A 106 -23.72 2.11 3.32
N PRO A 107 -24.03 3.40 3.55
CA PRO A 107 -25.37 3.80 3.97
C PRO A 107 -26.41 3.35 2.94
N ALA A 108 -27.48 2.69 3.41
CA ALA A 108 -28.49 2.11 2.52
C ALA A 108 -29.18 3.15 1.62
N LYS A 109 -29.25 4.42 2.08
CA LYS A 109 -29.81 5.55 1.33
C LYS A 109 -29.00 5.93 0.08
N ASP A 110 -27.71 5.57 0.03
CA ASP A 110 -26.82 5.90 -1.08
C ASP A 110 -26.83 4.79 -2.15
N MET A 111 -27.63 3.74 -1.98
CA MET A 111 -27.75 2.58 -2.87
C MET A 111 -29.18 2.40 -3.39
N ARG A 112 -29.32 1.92 -4.62
CA ARG A 112 -30.60 1.50 -5.23
C ARG A 112 -30.64 -0.01 -5.35
N LYS A 113 -31.76 -0.62 -4.98
CA LYS A 113 -31.97 -2.07 -5.09
C LYS A 113 -32.14 -2.46 -6.56
N GLY A 114 -31.52 -3.58 -6.96
CA GLY A 114 -31.50 -4.08 -8.32
C GLY A 114 -30.10 -4.06 -8.92
N PHE A 115 -29.97 -4.57 -10.14
CA PHE A 115 -28.76 -4.39 -10.94
C PHE A 115 -28.68 -2.95 -11.47
N ASP A 116 -27.47 -2.46 -11.66
CA ASP A 116 -27.26 -1.22 -12.39
C ASP A 116 -27.87 -1.35 -13.80
N PRO A 117 -28.61 -0.35 -14.30
CA PRO A 117 -29.19 -0.41 -15.65
C PRO A 117 -28.17 -0.59 -16.78
N THR A 118 -26.89 -0.28 -16.53
CA THR A 118 -25.80 -0.46 -17.51
C THR A 118 -24.96 -1.72 -17.27
N ASP A 119 -25.35 -2.56 -16.32
CA ASP A 119 -24.73 -3.86 -16.06
C ASP A 119 -25.37 -4.92 -16.95
N ASP A 120 -24.64 -5.35 -17.97
CA ASP A 120 -25.13 -6.30 -18.98
C ASP A 120 -24.99 -7.77 -18.53
N GLU A 121 -24.07 -8.07 -17.62
CA GLU A 121 -23.75 -9.45 -17.22
C GLU A 121 -24.69 -9.99 -16.15
N LYS A 122 -25.12 -9.13 -15.21
CA LYS A 122 -26.04 -9.47 -14.10
C LYS A 122 -25.69 -10.82 -13.43
N PRO A 123 -24.42 -11.02 -13.03
CA PRO A 123 -23.95 -12.32 -12.54
C PRO A 123 -24.67 -12.68 -11.24
N ALA A 124 -25.01 -13.95 -11.06
CA ALA A 124 -25.62 -14.44 -9.82
C ALA A 124 -24.62 -14.41 -8.65
N TYR A 125 -25.08 -14.35 -7.40
CA TYR A 125 -24.21 -14.46 -6.23
C TYR A 125 -23.77 -15.92 -6.01
N HIS A 126 -22.48 -16.17 -6.09
CA HIS A 126 -21.85 -17.48 -5.93
C HIS A 126 -20.50 -17.32 -5.20
N PRO A 127 -20.52 -17.18 -3.87
CA PRO A 127 -19.31 -16.91 -3.10
C PRO A 127 -18.34 -18.06 -3.23
N THR A 128 -17.09 -17.76 -3.58
CA THR A 128 -16.04 -18.76 -3.69
C THR A 128 -15.21 -18.78 -2.42
N THR A 129 -14.92 -19.98 -1.91
CA THR A 129 -13.85 -20.16 -0.94
C THR A 129 -12.55 -20.21 -1.71
N SER A 130 -11.82 -19.10 -1.81
CA SER A 130 -10.52 -19.10 -2.49
C SER A 130 -9.59 -20.16 -1.89
N THR A 131 -9.04 -20.99 -2.78
CA THR A 131 -8.12 -22.08 -2.51
C THR A 131 -6.74 -21.53 -2.16
N THR A 132 -6.06 -22.18 -1.22
CA THR A 132 -4.66 -21.96 -0.83
C THR A 132 -3.75 -21.63 -2.01
N GLY A 133 -3.07 -20.48 -1.96
CA GLY A 133 -2.15 -20.06 -3.02
C GLY A 133 -0.89 -20.94 -3.09
N SER A 134 -0.57 -21.39 -4.29
CA SER A 134 0.61 -22.21 -4.57
C SER A 134 1.90 -21.44 -4.32
N GLN A 135 2.91 -22.11 -3.76
CA GLN A 135 4.25 -21.54 -3.69
C GLN A 135 4.83 -21.38 -5.09
N ILE A 136 5.35 -20.19 -5.41
CA ILE A 136 5.88 -19.93 -6.74
C ILE A 136 7.33 -20.43 -6.85
N PRO A 137 7.73 -21.09 -7.95
CA PRO A 137 9.13 -21.47 -8.16
C PRO A 137 10.07 -20.26 -8.09
N VAL A 138 11.05 -20.31 -7.18
CA VAL A 138 12.11 -19.31 -7.05
C VAL A 138 13.44 -19.92 -7.48
N LYS A 139 14.03 -19.41 -8.56
CA LYS A 139 15.29 -19.92 -9.12
C LYS A 139 16.44 -18.98 -8.80
N ARG A 140 17.59 -19.52 -8.37
CA ARG A 140 18.80 -18.72 -8.17
C ARG A 140 19.43 -18.40 -9.53
N VAL A 141 19.78 -17.13 -9.75
CA VAL A 141 20.43 -16.66 -10.98
C VAL A 141 21.91 -16.42 -10.70
N SER A 142 22.79 -16.95 -11.56
CA SER A 142 24.24 -16.70 -11.44
C SER A 142 24.57 -15.25 -11.79
N GLU A 143 25.69 -14.72 -11.28
CA GLU A 143 26.10 -13.34 -11.55
C GLU A 143 26.32 -13.10 -13.06
N LYS A 144 26.92 -14.06 -13.76
CA LYS A 144 27.13 -14.03 -15.22
C LYS A 144 25.82 -14.05 -16.01
N ALA A 145 24.82 -14.81 -15.56
CA ALA A 145 23.51 -14.81 -16.20
C ALA A 145 22.79 -13.48 -15.95
N PHE A 146 22.83 -13.00 -14.70
CA PHE A 146 22.15 -11.77 -14.34
C PHE A 146 22.79 -10.52 -14.97
N SER A 147 24.10 -10.48 -15.18
CA SER A 147 24.77 -9.33 -15.83
C SER A 147 24.26 -9.07 -17.24
N LYS A 148 23.78 -10.10 -17.95
CA LYS A 148 23.15 -9.98 -19.28
C LYS A 148 21.75 -9.38 -19.22
N VAL A 149 21.06 -9.52 -18.09
CA VAL A 149 19.68 -9.05 -17.87
C VAL A 149 19.63 -7.59 -17.42
N ILE A 150 20.62 -7.13 -16.62
CA ILE A 150 20.66 -5.78 -16.03
C ILE A 150 20.42 -4.64 -17.06
N PRO A 151 20.94 -4.68 -18.29
CA PRO A 151 20.67 -3.65 -19.28
C PRO A 151 19.18 -3.50 -19.60
N SER A 152 18.45 -4.61 -19.72
CA SER A 152 17.04 -4.69 -20.11
C SER A 152 16.05 -4.46 -18.97
N LEU A 153 16.50 -4.46 -17.71
CA LEU A 153 15.61 -4.16 -16.59
C LEU A 153 15.09 -2.72 -16.67
N THR A 154 13.79 -2.56 -16.44
CA THR A 154 13.14 -1.25 -16.32
C THR A 154 13.83 -0.39 -15.26
N LYS A 155 14.14 0.86 -15.61
CA LYS A 155 14.81 1.82 -14.73
C LYS A 155 14.02 3.12 -14.67
N ASN A 156 13.79 3.59 -13.46
CA ASN A 156 13.28 4.94 -13.27
C ASN A 156 14.33 5.98 -13.65
N THR A 157 13.87 7.07 -14.24
CA THR A 157 14.64 8.31 -14.33
C THR A 157 14.30 9.21 -13.14
N TYR A 158 15.22 10.13 -12.80
CA TYR A 158 15.13 10.94 -11.59
C TYR A 158 15.29 12.41 -11.92
N TYR A 159 14.48 13.21 -11.23
CA TYR A 159 14.48 14.65 -11.40
C TYR A 159 14.44 15.35 -10.06
N GLN A 160 14.92 16.59 -10.05
CA GLN A 160 14.86 17.48 -8.91
C GLN A 160 14.02 18.71 -9.27
N THR A 161 13.13 19.11 -8.37
CA THR A 161 12.35 20.34 -8.53
C THR A 161 13.25 21.57 -8.46
N THR A 162 13.11 22.47 -9.42
CA THR A 162 13.82 23.76 -9.48
C THR A 162 12.99 24.91 -8.92
N LYS A 163 11.67 24.74 -8.85
CA LYS A 163 10.70 25.66 -8.24
C LYS A 163 9.73 24.90 -7.34
N LYS A 164 9.15 25.60 -6.37
CA LYS A 164 8.04 25.07 -5.57
C LYS A 164 6.80 24.91 -6.48
N LEU A 165 6.10 23.79 -6.36
CA LEU A 165 4.85 23.55 -7.10
C LEU A 165 3.92 22.62 -6.32
N THR A 166 2.62 22.69 -6.61
CA THR A 166 1.63 21.76 -6.06
C THR A 166 1.17 20.80 -7.15
N VAL A 167 1.10 19.52 -6.83
CA VAL A 167 0.72 18.44 -7.74
C VAL A 167 -0.35 17.58 -7.06
N LYS A 168 -1.37 17.16 -7.80
CA LYS A 168 -2.40 16.24 -7.30
C LYS A 168 -1.86 14.81 -7.31
N MET A 169 -1.55 14.28 -6.13
CA MET A 169 -1.01 12.93 -5.97
C MET A 169 -2.15 11.93 -5.73
N PRO A 170 -2.16 10.80 -6.44
CA PRO A 170 -3.15 9.76 -6.22
C PRO A 170 -2.87 9.01 -4.90
N PHE A 171 -3.92 8.80 -4.13
CA PHE A 171 -3.95 7.89 -2.98
C PHE A 171 -5.07 6.89 -3.19
N SER A 172 -4.83 5.64 -2.84
CA SER A 172 -5.82 4.57 -2.94
C SER A 172 -6.56 4.37 -1.62
N VAL A 173 -7.83 3.98 -1.72
CA VAL A 173 -8.54 3.31 -0.62
C VAL A 173 -8.19 1.83 -0.59
N TYR A 174 -8.58 1.10 0.47
CA TYR A 174 -8.06 -0.24 0.74
C TYR A 174 -8.32 -1.29 -0.36
N ILE A 175 -9.47 -1.23 -1.04
CA ILE A 175 -9.86 -2.21 -2.05
C ILE A 175 -9.86 -1.60 -3.45
N SER A 176 -10.63 -0.55 -3.68
CA SER A 176 -10.73 0.04 -5.01
C SER A 176 -11.16 1.51 -4.99
N GLY A 177 -10.46 2.32 -5.77
CA GLY A 177 -10.73 3.74 -5.96
C GLY A 177 -9.58 4.63 -5.50
N THR A 178 -9.53 5.81 -6.10
CA THR A 178 -8.41 6.76 -5.96
C THR A 178 -8.93 8.13 -5.54
N ILE A 179 -8.26 8.74 -4.58
CA ILE A 179 -8.49 10.10 -4.09
C ILE A 179 -7.24 10.92 -4.39
N ASN A 180 -7.42 12.05 -5.07
CA ASN A 180 -6.31 12.91 -5.46
C ASN A 180 -6.12 14.04 -4.44
N GLU A 181 -4.99 14.01 -3.74
CA GLU A 181 -4.65 15.02 -2.73
C GLU A 181 -3.64 16.03 -3.29
N PRO A 182 -3.83 17.35 -3.09
CA PRO A 182 -2.86 18.34 -3.49
C PRO A 182 -1.63 18.30 -2.57
N ILE A 183 -0.49 17.90 -3.11
CA ILE A 183 0.79 17.85 -2.40
C ILE A 183 1.72 18.92 -2.95
N THR A 184 2.25 19.75 -2.06
CA THR A 184 3.29 20.73 -2.41
C THR A 184 4.66 20.07 -2.40
N LEU A 185 5.38 20.17 -3.52
CA LEU A 185 6.77 19.78 -3.67
C LEU A 185 7.65 21.04 -3.49
N PRO A 186 8.46 21.13 -2.41
CA PRO A 186 9.44 22.20 -2.25
C PRO A 186 10.52 22.14 -3.33
N VAL A 187 11.27 23.24 -3.51
CA VAL A 187 12.51 23.26 -4.31
C VAL A 187 13.50 22.21 -3.79
N GLY A 188 14.20 21.53 -4.69
CA GLY A 188 15.20 20.54 -4.34
C GLY A 188 14.63 19.15 -4.04
N THR A 189 13.31 18.96 -4.15
CA THR A 189 12.66 17.65 -3.98
C THR A 189 13.04 16.74 -5.13
N VAL A 190 13.58 15.57 -4.79
CA VAL A 190 13.89 14.53 -5.76
C VAL A 190 12.68 13.64 -5.95
N VAL A 191 12.32 13.41 -7.21
CA VAL A 191 11.21 12.55 -7.64
C VAL A 191 11.73 11.53 -8.67
N ALA A 192 11.06 10.38 -8.77
CA ALA A 192 11.17 9.49 -9.92
C ALA A 192 9.97 9.71 -10.85
N GLY A 193 10.15 9.48 -12.14
CA GLY A 193 9.08 9.59 -13.13
C GLY A 193 9.63 9.82 -14.52
N ASN A 194 8.82 10.36 -15.44
CA ASN A 194 9.19 10.60 -16.83
C ASN A 194 8.85 12.04 -17.22
N ARG A 195 9.77 12.71 -17.93
CA ARG A 195 9.58 14.09 -18.41
C ARG A 195 9.48 14.13 -19.93
N SER A 196 8.36 14.63 -20.44
CA SER A 196 8.17 14.93 -21.85
C SER A 196 8.32 16.44 -22.11
N ARG A 197 7.98 16.89 -23.32
CA ARG A 197 7.95 18.32 -23.67
C ARG A 197 6.82 19.08 -22.96
N THR A 198 5.70 18.42 -22.72
CA THR A 198 4.45 19.04 -22.25
C THR A 198 4.13 18.70 -20.79
N GLU A 199 4.69 17.61 -20.26
CA GLU A 199 4.32 17.10 -18.95
C GLU A 199 5.45 16.38 -18.22
N MET A 200 5.26 16.23 -16.91
CA MET A 200 6.06 15.41 -16.03
C MET A 200 5.15 14.43 -15.30
N THR A 201 5.44 13.14 -15.42
CA THR A 201 4.84 12.10 -14.57
C THR A 201 5.72 11.91 -13.34
N ILE A 202 5.11 11.60 -12.20
CA ILE A 202 5.77 11.45 -10.91
C ILE A 202 5.28 10.15 -10.28
N ALA A 203 6.21 9.22 -10.01
CA ALA A 203 5.94 8.02 -9.24
C ALA A 203 5.70 8.39 -7.76
N SER A 204 4.42 8.55 -7.43
CA SER A 204 3.99 9.17 -6.17
C SER A 204 4.31 8.31 -4.94
N SER A 205 4.17 6.98 -5.05
CA SER A 205 4.48 6.02 -3.97
C SER A 205 5.93 6.02 -3.50
N TYR A 206 6.87 6.58 -4.27
CA TYR A 206 8.28 6.64 -3.88
C TYR A 206 8.67 7.90 -3.09
N LEU A 207 7.71 8.77 -2.75
CA LEU A 207 7.93 9.95 -1.92
C LEU A 207 7.73 9.62 -0.44
N SER A 208 8.49 10.28 0.44
CA SER A 208 8.37 10.08 1.89
C SER A 208 7.03 10.52 2.47
N GLN A 209 6.65 9.93 3.60
CA GLN A 209 5.50 10.37 4.40
C GLN A 209 5.51 11.86 4.77
N ASN A 210 6.69 12.47 4.88
CA ASN A 210 6.78 13.91 5.19
C ASN A 210 6.16 14.80 4.10
N LEU A 211 6.12 14.35 2.86
CA LEU A 211 5.41 15.02 1.77
C LEU A 211 3.96 14.50 1.66
N LEU A 212 3.75 13.21 1.86
CA LEU A 212 2.48 12.51 1.64
C LEU A 212 1.54 12.53 2.86
N LYS A 213 1.88 13.29 3.90
CA LYS A 213 1.16 13.37 5.17
C LYS A 213 -0.34 13.63 4.99
N ALA A 214 -0.73 14.47 4.03
CA ALA A 214 -2.13 14.83 3.82
C ALA A 214 -3.02 13.62 3.50
N GLY A 215 -2.55 12.67 2.68
CA GLY A 215 -3.30 11.45 2.40
C GLY A 215 -3.25 10.45 3.57
N TYR A 216 -2.09 10.31 4.22
CA TYR A 216 -1.97 9.43 5.39
C TYR A 216 -2.86 9.84 6.56
N GLN A 217 -3.04 11.15 6.80
CA GLN A 217 -3.96 11.67 7.83
C GLN A 217 -5.43 11.32 7.55
N GLN A 218 -5.76 10.92 6.33
CA GLN A 218 -7.09 10.46 5.94
C GLN A 218 -7.21 8.93 5.91
N ASN A 219 -6.24 8.20 6.47
CA ASN A 219 -6.15 6.74 6.44
C ASN A 219 -6.17 6.18 5.00
N LEU A 220 -5.49 6.87 4.08
CA LEU A 220 -5.29 6.42 2.71
C LEU A 220 -3.90 5.81 2.52
N TRP A 221 -3.76 5.03 1.45
CA TRP A 221 -2.50 4.40 1.05
C TRP A 221 -1.97 5.10 -0.18
N THR A 222 -0.65 5.16 -0.33
CA THR A 222 -0.07 5.71 -1.55
C THR A 222 -0.21 4.67 -2.65
N ASP A 223 -0.68 5.11 -3.81
CA ASP A 223 -0.86 4.26 -4.97
C ASP A 223 0.46 4.12 -5.73
N ASN A 224 0.69 2.97 -6.38
CA ASN A 224 1.74 2.85 -7.40
C ASN A 224 1.41 3.66 -8.67
N GLY A 225 0.24 4.30 -8.72
CA GLY A 225 -0.14 5.26 -9.75
C GLY A 225 0.82 6.44 -9.90
N GLU A 226 0.88 6.95 -11.13
CA GLU A 226 1.61 8.16 -11.48
C GLU A 226 0.76 9.41 -11.26
N SER A 227 1.41 10.47 -10.79
CA SER A 227 0.85 11.81 -10.73
C SER A 227 1.35 12.65 -11.91
N TYR A 228 0.53 13.56 -12.40
CA TYR A 228 0.82 14.34 -13.60
C TYR A 228 0.91 15.83 -13.28
N THR A 229 1.84 16.54 -13.94
CA THR A 229 1.89 18.00 -13.93
C THR A 229 2.28 18.57 -15.29
N PRO A 230 1.58 19.62 -15.78
CA PRO A 230 1.90 20.28 -17.05
C PRO A 230 3.11 21.23 -16.94
N ASN A 231 3.93 21.10 -15.88
CA ASN A 231 5.07 21.96 -15.61
C ASN A 231 6.42 21.22 -15.71
N PRO A 232 6.76 20.58 -16.84
CA PRO A 232 7.99 19.78 -16.96
C PRO A 232 9.26 20.59 -16.74
N MET A 233 9.25 21.89 -17.05
CA MET A 233 10.39 22.79 -16.87
C MET A 233 10.67 23.12 -15.39
N ALA A 234 9.78 22.74 -14.47
CA ALA A 234 10.02 22.79 -13.03
C ALA A 234 10.99 21.70 -12.54
N PHE A 235 11.46 20.82 -13.43
CA PHE A 235 12.22 19.64 -13.09
C PHE A 235 13.54 19.59 -13.87
N LYS A 236 14.63 19.41 -13.14
CA LYS A 236 15.97 19.18 -13.69
C LYS A 236 16.32 17.71 -13.56
N ALA A 237 16.75 17.07 -14.65
CA ALA A 237 17.23 15.68 -14.59
C ALA A 237 18.45 15.57 -13.68
N ILE A 238 18.51 14.51 -12.87
CA ILE A 238 19.64 14.22 -11.99
C ILE A 238 20.04 12.74 -12.09
N PRO A 239 21.28 12.39 -11.72
CA PRO A 239 21.66 11.00 -11.54
C PRO A 239 20.79 10.32 -10.47
N ARG A 240 20.61 9.01 -10.61
CA ARG A 240 19.94 8.17 -9.61
C ARG A 240 20.57 8.38 -8.23
N PRO A 241 19.77 8.60 -7.16
CA PRO A 241 20.31 8.76 -5.81
C PRO A 241 21.14 7.56 -5.33
N ALA A 242 22.34 7.84 -4.82
CA ALA A 242 23.33 6.82 -4.46
C ALA A 242 22.89 5.88 -3.32
N TYR A 243 21.95 6.29 -2.47
CA TYR A 243 21.41 5.44 -1.39
C TYR A 243 20.50 4.33 -1.92
N LEU A 244 19.91 4.48 -3.10
CA LEU A 244 19.00 3.48 -3.64
C LEU A 244 19.75 2.18 -3.98
N PRO A 245 19.08 1.01 -3.94
CA PRO A 245 19.70 -0.26 -4.27
C PRO A 245 20.22 -0.29 -5.72
N LYS A 246 21.00 -1.31 -6.10
CA LYS A 246 21.48 -1.45 -7.50
C LYS A 246 20.36 -2.07 -8.35
N ASN A 247 20.56 -2.11 -9.67
CA ASN A 247 19.78 -2.89 -10.64
C ASN A 247 18.28 -2.57 -10.64
N GLY A 248 17.89 -1.35 -10.99
CA GLY A 248 16.49 -0.97 -11.21
C GLY A 248 15.67 -0.72 -9.94
N SER A 249 15.88 -1.50 -8.86
CA SER A 249 15.10 -1.46 -7.60
C SER A 249 14.63 -0.09 -7.15
N HIS A 250 13.37 0.02 -6.73
CA HIS A 250 12.78 1.32 -6.35
C HIS A 250 13.08 1.72 -4.91
N GLY A 251 13.70 0.84 -4.13
CA GLY A 251 14.02 1.08 -2.72
C GLY A 251 13.10 0.37 -1.74
N ASP A 252 12.12 -0.40 -2.22
CA ASP A 252 11.26 -1.23 -1.37
C ASP A 252 11.96 -2.55 -1.01
N LEU A 253 11.98 -2.85 0.28
CA LEU A 253 12.67 -3.99 0.87
C LEU A 253 11.67 -4.72 1.78
N TYR A 254 11.51 -6.02 1.58
CA TYR A 254 10.54 -6.84 2.30
C TYR A 254 11.27 -7.82 3.22
N LEU A 255 10.88 -7.86 4.50
CA LEU A 255 11.61 -8.61 5.52
C LEU A 255 11.58 -10.11 5.21
N GLY A 256 12.76 -10.72 5.13
CA GLY A 256 12.93 -12.15 4.95
C GLY A 256 13.91 -12.52 3.84
N GLY A 257 14.20 -13.81 3.75
CA GLY A 257 15.02 -14.40 2.68
C GLY A 257 14.17 -15.07 1.61
N VAL A 258 14.75 -16.08 0.95
CA VAL A 258 14.13 -16.81 -0.17
C VAL A 258 12.76 -17.40 0.18
N ASN A 259 12.54 -17.87 1.42
CA ASN A 259 11.24 -18.42 1.81
C ASN A 259 10.14 -17.34 1.88
N ALA A 260 10.48 -16.13 2.32
CA ALA A 260 9.53 -15.02 2.31
C ALA A 260 9.22 -14.59 0.87
N LEU A 261 10.25 -14.53 0.02
CA LEU A 261 10.11 -14.28 -1.42
C LEU A 261 9.20 -15.33 -2.10
N ARG A 262 9.35 -16.62 -1.78
CA ARG A 262 8.49 -17.71 -2.29
C ARG A 262 7.02 -17.56 -1.88
N ASN A 263 6.78 -16.99 -0.70
CA ASN A 263 5.45 -16.87 -0.11
C ASN A 263 4.82 -15.48 -0.30
N GLN A 264 5.44 -14.60 -1.09
CA GLN A 264 5.07 -13.18 -1.14
C GLN A 264 3.65 -12.88 -1.65
N TYR A 265 3.02 -13.85 -2.33
CA TYR A 265 1.64 -13.75 -2.83
C TYR A 265 0.60 -14.25 -1.82
N ASN A 266 1.03 -15.14 -0.91
CA ASN A 266 0.14 -15.73 0.09
C ASN A 266 0.10 -14.90 1.37
N ALA A 267 1.20 -14.22 1.69
CA ALA A 267 1.27 -13.39 2.89
C ALA A 267 2.25 -12.24 2.71
N LEU A 268 1.88 -11.09 3.25
CA LEU A 268 2.79 -9.96 3.31
C LEU A 268 3.93 -10.21 4.29
N SER A 269 5.10 -9.66 3.97
CA SER A 269 6.20 -9.55 4.92
C SER A 269 5.77 -8.65 6.05
N LYS A 270 5.83 -9.15 7.30
CA LYS A 270 5.41 -8.42 8.51
C LYS A 270 6.06 -7.04 8.72
N GLN A 271 7.17 -6.78 8.03
CA GLN A 271 7.87 -5.50 8.04
C GLN A 271 8.44 -5.25 6.64
N SER A 272 8.39 -4.01 6.20
CA SER A 272 9.05 -3.54 4.99
C SER A 272 9.79 -2.23 5.25
N ILE A 273 10.75 -1.92 4.38
CA ILE A 273 11.48 -0.66 4.37
C ILE A 273 11.31 -0.03 2.99
N GLN A 274 11.11 1.28 2.97
CA GLN A 274 11.19 2.07 1.75
C GLN A 274 12.35 3.06 1.83
N LEU A 275 13.23 3.04 0.83
CA LEU A 275 14.20 4.10 0.58
C LEU A 275 13.60 5.10 -0.40
N THR A 276 13.09 6.21 0.11
CA THR A 276 12.30 7.14 -0.69
C THR A 276 13.18 7.93 -1.65
N THR A 277 12.63 8.31 -2.81
CA THR A 277 13.29 9.15 -3.83
C THR A 277 13.83 10.45 -3.26
N ASN A 278 13.15 11.04 -2.28
CA ASN A 278 13.56 12.26 -1.60
C ASN A 278 14.42 12.01 -0.33
N GLY A 279 14.96 10.80 -0.15
CA GLY A 279 16.07 10.53 0.76
C GLY A 279 15.67 10.26 2.20
N TYR A 280 14.67 9.43 2.42
CA TYR A 280 14.29 8.91 3.74
C TYR A 280 14.40 7.39 3.78
N VAL A 281 14.67 6.87 4.97
CA VAL A 281 14.43 5.46 5.32
C VAL A 281 13.11 5.41 6.06
N GLU A 282 12.13 4.71 5.50
CA GLU A 282 10.80 4.55 6.09
C GLU A 282 10.56 3.08 6.46
N VAL A 283 10.04 2.86 7.67
CA VAL A 283 9.78 1.53 8.24
C VAL A 283 8.29 1.31 8.36
N HIS A 284 7.80 0.26 7.70
CA HIS A 284 6.40 -0.12 7.71
C HIS A 284 6.25 -1.43 8.49
N GLN A 285 5.17 -1.54 9.24
CA GLN A 285 4.75 -2.78 9.90
C GLN A 285 3.48 -3.23 9.20
N ASN A 286 3.48 -4.47 8.73
CA ASN A 286 2.41 -4.98 7.88
C ASN A 286 1.76 -6.17 8.57
N ASN A 287 0.45 -6.31 8.41
CA ASN A 287 -0.24 -7.54 8.76
C ASN A 287 -0.05 -8.55 7.62
N PRO A 288 0.47 -9.77 7.87
CA PRO A 288 0.67 -10.78 6.84
C PRO A 288 -0.60 -11.17 6.06
N GLN A 289 -1.78 -10.95 6.65
CA GLN A 289 -3.09 -11.26 6.05
C GLN A 289 -3.70 -10.08 5.27
N ASP A 290 -3.06 -8.91 5.26
CA ASP A 290 -3.56 -7.75 4.52
C ASP A 290 -3.27 -7.87 3.01
N ARG A 291 -3.91 -6.99 2.23
CA ARG A 291 -3.63 -6.82 0.79
C ARG A 291 -2.30 -6.10 0.57
N ALA A 292 -1.66 -6.34 -0.59
CA ALA A 292 -0.36 -5.75 -0.93
C ALA A 292 -0.28 -4.22 -0.82
N ILE A 293 -1.39 -3.50 -1.00
CA ILE A 293 -1.49 -2.05 -0.74
C ILE A 293 -1.04 -1.64 0.67
N ALA A 294 -1.16 -2.54 1.66
CA ALA A 294 -0.71 -2.27 3.03
C ALA A 294 0.80 -2.01 3.13
N TYR A 295 1.61 -2.45 2.15
CA TYR A 295 3.03 -2.08 2.09
C TYR A 295 3.27 -0.58 1.93
N THR A 296 2.30 0.16 1.39
CA THR A 296 2.39 1.61 1.19
C THR A 296 1.65 2.41 2.27
N ALA A 297 1.21 1.73 3.33
CA ALA A 297 0.60 2.36 4.51
C ALA A 297 1.53 3.38 5.15
N GLN A 298 0.98 4.25 6.00
CA GLN A 298 1.80 5.22 6.73
C GLN A 298 2.95 4.52 7.48
N PRO A 299 4.21 4.95 7.31
CA PRO A 299 5.33 4.32 7.98
C PRO A 299 5.34 4.64 9.47
N THR A 300 5.65 3.63 10.29
CA THR A 300 5.85 3.76 11.74
C THR A 300 7.09 4.57 12.12
N THR A 301 8.04 4.72 11.20
CA THR A 301 9.26 5.52 11.40
C THR A 301 9.72 6.08 10.06
N SER A 302 10.14 7.34 10.03
CA SER A 302 10.78 7.96 8.86
C SER A 302 12.00 8.79 9.29
N VAL A 303 13.16 8.48 8.72
CA VAL A 303 14.44 9.11 9.07
C VAL A 303 15.17 9.57 7.82
N LYS A 304 15.49 10.87 7.74
CA LYS A 304 16.21 11.46 6.60
C LYS A 304 17.63 10.89 6.48
N ILE A 305 17.99 10.47 5.27
CA ILE A 305 19.36 10.14 4.87
C ILE A 305 20.08 11.47 4.58
N LYS A 306 21.16 11.72 5.33
CA LYS A 306 21.94 12.97 5.22
C LYS A 306 23.19 12.82 4.39
N ARG A 307 23.76 11.62 4.36
CA ARG A 307 24.91 11.28 3.51
C ARG A 307 24.89 9.79 3.17
N THR A 308 25.43 9.47 2.01
CA THR A 308 25.68 8.08 1.60
C THR A 308 27.15 7.91 1.28
N GLN A 309 27.73 6.78 1.68
CA GLN A 309 29.07 6.37 1.27
C GLN A 309 29.01 4.93 0.79
N ILE A 310 29.59 4.66 -0.38
CA ILE A 310 29.63 3.32 -0.95
C ILE A 310 31.04 2.76 -0.76
N LYS A 311 31.14 1.53 -0.23
CA LYS A 311 32.39 0.77 -0.12
C LYS A 311 32.10 -0.68 -0.55
N GLY A 312 32.60 -1.07 -1.72
CA GLY A 312 32.29 -2.37 -2.32
C GLY A 312 30.78 -2.56 -2.51
N HIS A 313 30.23 -3.64 -1.96
CA HIS A 313 28.79 -3.97 -2.02
C HIS A 313 27.97 -3.36 -0.88
N THR A 314 28.60 -2.54 -0.02
CA THR A 314 27.95 -1.88 1.12
C THR A 314 27.72 -0.40 0.86
N ARG A 315 26.49 0.04 1.09
CA ARG A 315 26.11 1.45 1.24
C ARG A 315 25.99 1.75 2.72
N TYR A 316 26.73 2.75 3.17
CA TYR A 316 26.60 3.33 4.49
C TYR A 316 25.69 4.55 4.41
N LEU A 317 24.52 4.46 5.02
CA LEU A 317 23.55 5.54 5.13
C LEU A 317 23.78 6.26 6.46
N TYR A 318 23.99 7.56 6.41
CA TYR A 318 24.20 8.38 7.60
C TYR A 318 22.92 9.13 7.96
N LEU A 319 22.47 8.92 9.19
CA LEU A 319 21.20 9.37 9.73
C LEU A 319 21.46 10.27 10.94
N ALA A 320 20.58 11.25 11.16
CA ALA A 320 20.63 12.10 12.35
C ALA A 320 20.09 11.38 13.61
N LYS A 321 19.23 10.37 13.41
CA LYS A 321 18.58 9.61 14.49
C LYS A 321 18.86 8.12 14.32
N ASN A 322 18.85 7.39 15.43
CA ASN A 322 18.86 5.92 15.39
C ASN A 322 17.59 5.42 14.68
N LEU A 323 17.70 4.28 14.00
CA LEU A 323 16.58 3.60 13.37
C LEU A 323 16.16 2.43 14.28
N ASN A 324 15.10 2.63 15.06
CA ASN A 324 14.66 1.64 16.05
C ASN A 324 14.38 0.28 15.42
N GLY A 325 14.83 -0.79 16.08
CA GLY A 325 14.72 -2.16 15.55
C GLY A 325 15.72 -2.50 14.44
N PHE A 326 16.68 -1.62 14.15
CA PHE A 326 17.77 -1.87 13.20
C PHE A 326 19.12 -1.57 13.84
N LYS A 327 20.13 -2.37 13.49
CA LYS A 327 21.50 -2.13 13.94
C LYS A 327 22.05 -0.89 13.25
N THR A 328 22.33 0.15 14.05
CA THR A 328 23.12 1.31 13.63
C THR A 328 24.40 1.42 14.46
N THR A 329 25.44 2.00 13.88
CA THR A 329 26.66 2.37 14.61
C THR A 329 26.61 3.87 14.89
N LYS A 330 26.72 4.28 16.15
CA LYS A 330 26.94 5.69 16.49
C LYS A 330 28.36 6.07 16.06
N VAL A 331 28.49 6.99 15.10
CA VAL A 331 29.78 7.38 14.49
C VAL A 331 30.18 8.82 14.84
N ARG A 332 29.25 9.60 15.38
CA ARG A 332 29.49 10.93 15.95
C ARG A 332 28.68 11.08 17.24
N TYR A 333 29.06 12.00 18.11
CA TYR A 333 28.32 12.28 19.33
C TYR A 333 27.05 13.09 19.06
N HIS A 334 27.13 14.10 18.18
CA HIS A 334 26.03 14.98 17.80
C HIS A 334 26.01 15.28 16.29
N GLY A 335 24.95 15.94 15.83
CA GLY A 335 24.82 16.47 14.48
C GLY A 335 24.03 15.58 13.51
N THR A 336 23.98 16.00 12.25
CA THR A 336 23.09 15.41 11.23
C THR A 336 23.52 14.03 10.73
N THR A 337 24.69 13.53 11.15
CA THR A 337 25.27 12.24 10.70
C THR A 337 25.71 11.37 11.88
N GLN A 338 24.95 11.43 12.97
CA GLN A 338 25.25 10.77 14.24
C GLN A 338 25.29 9.24 14.14
N TYR A 339 24.41 8.65 13.33
CA TYR A 339 24.24 7.21 13.19
C TYR A 339 24.57 6.75 11.77
N ARG A 340 25.24 5.61 11.65
CA ARG A 340 25.56 4.95 10.39
C ARG A 340 24.84 3.62 10.32
N LEU A 341 24.05 3.45 9.27
CA LEU A 341 23.33 2.23 8.94
C LEU A 341 24.02 1.53 7.76
N ALA A 342 24.29 0.24 7.89
CA ALA A 342 24.85 -0.57 6.82
C ALA A 342 23.73 -1.19 5.98
N PHE A 343 23.79 -0.97 4.67
CA PHE A 343 22.92 -1.56 3.66
C PHE A 343 23.79 -2.32 2.64
N VAL A 344 23.78 -3.65 2.73
CA VAL A 344 24.68 -4.54 1.98
C VAL A 344 23.88 -5.29 0.93
N ASN A 345 24.31 -5.24 -0.33
CA ASN A 345 23.83 -6.16 -1.35
C ASN A 345 24.56 -7.50 -1.18
N GLN A 346 23.82 -8.58 -0.94
CA GLN A 346 24.40 -9.90 -0.70
C GLN A 346 24.90 -10.59 -1.98
N GLN A 347 24.72 -9.96 -3.16
CA GLN A 347 25.05 -10.53 -4.48
C GLN A 347 24.36 -11.88 -4.73
N LYS A 348 23.17 -12.06 -4.14
CA LYS A 348 22.30 -13.22 -4.39
C LYS A 348 21.09 -12.73 -5.15
N THR A 349 21.00 -13.12 -6.42
CA THR A 349 19.88 -12.80 -7.29
C THR A 349 19.02 -14.04 -7.51
N TYR A 350 17.71 -13.82 -7.56
CA TYR A 350 16.71 -14.85 -7.81
C TYR A 350 15.74 -14.36 -8.89
N SER A 351 15.19 -15.29 -9.66
CA SER A 351 14.09 -15.05 -10.58
C SER A 351 12.83 -15.80 -10.15
N ILE A 352 11.69 -15.22 -10.47
CA ILE A 352 10.36 -15.81 -10.35
C ILE A 352 9.71 -15.73 -11.72
N THR A 353 9.19 -16.85 -12.19
CA THR A 353 8.39 -16.94 -13.41
C THR A 353 6.98 -17.35 -13.00
N PHE A 354 5.98 -16.70 -13.58
CA PHE A 354 4.59 -17.10 -13.39
C PHE A 354 4.25 -18.17 -14.41
N GLU A 355 3.58 -19.22 -13.94
CA GLU A 355 2.93 -20.18 -14.82
C GLU A 355 1.49 -19.70 -15.00
N ASN A 356 1.11 -19.42 -16.24
CA ASN A 356 -0.23 -19.05 -16.64
C ASN A 356 -0.48 -19.68 -18.03
N ASP A 357 -1.74 -19.95 -18.32
CA ASP A 357 -2.16 -20.70 -19.51
C ASP A 357 -1.86 -19.96 -20.84
N ASP A 358 -1.53 -18.67 -20.78
CA ASP A 358 -1.08 -17.87 -21.91
C ASP A 358 0.45 -17.83 -22.00
N ASP A 359 0.96 -18.19 -23.18
CA ASP A 359 2.38 -18.33 -23.48
C ASP A 359 3.22 -17.10 -23.10
N PHE A 360 4.24 -17.37 -22.28
CA PHE A 360 5.40 -16.54 -21.95
C PHE A 360 5.19 -15.35 -21.00
N VAL A 361 5.41 -15.58 -19.70
CA VAL A 361 5.62 -14.49 -18.73
C VAL A 361 7.09 -14.31 -18.41
N GLU A 362 7.56 -13.08 -18.60
CA GLU A 362 8.94 -12.72 -18.33
C GLU A 362 9.28 -12.81 -16.83
N PRO A 363 10.46 -13.35 -16.49
CA PRO A 363 10.85 -13.50 -15.10
C PRO A 363 11.00 -12.14 -14.41
N SER A 364 10.44 -12.05 -13.20
CA SER A 364 10.75 -10.98 -12.25
C SER A 364 12.04 -11.29 -11.50
N TYR A 365 12.93 -10.31 -11.37
CA TYR A 365 14.22 -10.49 -10.69
C TYR A 365 14.24 -9.83 -9.32
N TYR A 366 14.87 -10.49 -8.35
CA TYR A 366 14.96 -10.05 -6.97
C TYR A 366 16.38 -10.20 -6.41
N GLY A 367 16.77 -9.28 -5.52
CA GLY A 367 18.04 -9.35 -4.80
C GLY A 367 17.84 -9.53 -3.30
N LEU A 368 18.72 -10.32 -2.66
CA LEU A 368 18.82 -10.34 -1.21
C LEU A 368 19.76 -9.25 -0.68
N MET A 369 19.31 -8.64 0.40
CA MET A 369 19.91 -7.49 1.03
C MET A 369 20.10 -7.75 2.52
N SER A 370 21.17 -7.22 3.11
CA SER A 370 21.26 -7.05 4.57
C SER A 370 21.08 -5.57 4.89
N PHE A 371 20.10 -5.24 5.71
CA PHE A 371 19.76 -3.87 6.08
C PHE A 371 19.68 -3.78 7.60
N GLY A 372 20.63 -3.08 8.22
CA GLY A 372 20.68 -2.94 9.68
C GLY A 372 20.71 -4.27 10.43
N GLY A 373 21.40 -5.28 9.89
CA GLY A 373 21.55 -6.60 10.50
C GLY A 373 20.40 -7.58 10.24
N LYS A 374 19.39 -7.19 9.46
CA LYS A 374 18.27 -8.04 9.05
C LYS A 374 18.35 -8.36 7.56
N THR A 375 17.84 -9.51 7.15
CA THR A 375 17.76 -9.91 5.75
C THR A 375 16.45 -9.44 5.12
N PHE A 376 16.54 -8.84 3.94
CA PHE A 376 15.40 -8.42 3.13
C PHE A 376 15.57 -8.92 1.70
N TYR A 377 14.46 -9.05 0.97
CA TYR A 377 14.48 -9.12 -0.49
C TYR A 377 13.95 -7.81 -1.09
N THR A 378 14.42 -7.47 -2.29
CA THR A 378 13.95 -6.29 -3.05
C THR A 378 13.79 -6.65 -4.52
N PRO A 379 12.74 -6.18 -5.19
CA PRO A 379 12.60 -6.34 -6.63
C PRO A 379 13.68 -5.52 -7.35
N TYR A 380 14.27 -6.11 -8.39
CA TYR A 380 15.12 -5.43 -9.37
C TYR A 380 14.34 -5.02 -10.64
N GLY A 381 13.17 -5.60 -10.85
CA GLY A 381 12.28 -5.31 -11.97
C GLY A 381 12.00 -6.56 -12.82
N THR A 382 11.21 -6.36 -13.86
CA THR A 382 11.00 -7.31 -14.95
C THR A 382 11.78 -6.83 -16.18
N ILE A 383 11.88 -7.71 -17.17
CA ILE A 383 12.11 -7.26 -18.53
C ILE A 383 10.76 -6.68 -19.02
N PRO A 384 10.73 -5.64 -19.87
CA PRO A 384 9.51 -5.24 -20.56
C PRO A 384 9.25 -6.19 -21.72
N ASN A 385 7.99 -6.57 -21.95
CA ASN A 385 7.61 -7.23 -23.21
C ASN A 385 8.03 -6.32 -24.37
N ASP A 386 8.89 -6.82 -25.25
CA ASP A 386 9.18 -6.16 -26.53
C ASP A 386 7.86 -6.12 -27.33
N ASN A 387 7.31 -4.92 -27.55
CA ASN A 387 6.27 -4.68 -28.56
C ASN A 387 6.94 -4.33 -29.90
#